data_AF-A0A9E5WIC0-F1
#
_entry.id   AF-A0A9E5WIC0-F1
#
_cell.length_a   1.000
_cell.length_b   1.000
_cell.length_c   1.000
_cell.angle_alpha   90.00
_cell.angle_beta   90.00
_cell.angle_gamma   90.00
#
_symmetry.space_group_name_H-M   'P 1'
#
loop_
_entity.id
_entity.type
_entity.pdbx_description
1 polymer ?
#
loop_
_entity_poly.entity_id
_entity_poly.type
_entity_poly.pdbx_seq_one_letter_code
_entity_poly.pdbx_strand_id
1 'polypeptide(L)' 'MQKFSVPDMTCGHCKKTIEAAIVGLDSAAKIEADLDQHVLAVTSTIDTEKMIGTLKEAGYPATLI' A
#
# COMPACT_ATOMS: atom_id res chain seq x y z
N MET A 1 9.64 -7.90 -2.75
CA MET A 1 9.33 -6.46 -2.73
C MET A 1 8.45 -6.18 -3.93
N GLN A 2 7.20 -5.78 -3.67
CA GLN A 2 6.18 -5.46 -4.67
C GLN A 2 5.99 -3.94 -4.67
N LYS A 3 5.74 -3.33 -5.84
CA LYS A 3 5.47 -1.90 -5.95
C LYS A 3 4.07 -1.68 -6.47
N PHE A 4 3.39 -0.70 -5.91
CA PHE A 4 2.02 -0.38 -6.23
C PHE A 4 1.91 1.11 -6.58
N SER A 5 1.24 1.42 -7.67
CA SER A 5 0.78 2.78 -7.95
C SER A 5 -0.49 3.04 -7.15
N VAL A 6 -0.51 4.11 -6.36
CA VAL A 6 -1.63 4.53 -5.50
C VAL A 6 -1.92 6.02 -5.74
N PRO A 7 -2.65 6.37 -6.82
CA PRO A 7 -2.86 7.77 -7.22
C PRO A 7 -3.52 8.65 -6.16
N ASP A 8 -4.36 8.05 -5.32
CA ASP A 8 -5.08 8.73 -4.23
C ASP A 8 -4.22 8.98 -2.98
N MET A 9 -2.95 8.53 -2.98
CA MET A 9 -2.01 8.76 -1.88
C MET A 9 -1.36 10.15 -1.97
N THR A 10 -2.15 11.19 -1.71
CA THR A 10 -1.75 12.59 -1.90
C THR A 10 -1.24 13.28 -0.62
N CYS A 11 -1.32 12.61 0.54
CA CYS A 11 -1.13 13.24 1.83
C CYS A 11 -0.51 12.32 2.90
N GLY A 12 0.18 12.89 3.89
CA GLY A 12 0.78 12.11 5.00
C GLY A 12 -0.24 11.33 5.85
N HIS A 13 -1.49 11.79 5.93
CA HIS A 13 -2.58 11.01 6.55
C HIS A 13 -2.98 9.80 5.71
N CYS A 14 -3.00 9.97 4.39
CA CYS A 14 -3.31 8.94 3.41
C CYS A 14 -2.31 7.78 3.55
N LYS A 15 -1.01 8.14 3.63
CA LYS A 15 0.08 7.19 3.92
C LYS A 15 -0.16 6.40 5.21
N LYS A 16 -0.49 7.06 6.33
CA LYS A 16 -0.72 6.37 7.61
C LYS A 16 -1.88 5.37 7.53
N THR A 17 -2.97 5.71 6.85
CA THR A 17 -4.12 4.81 6.69
C THR A 17 -3.74 3.58 5.87
N ILE A 18 -3.01 3.77 4.77
CA ILE A 18 -2.48 2.69 3.94
C ILE A 18 -1.53 1.79 4.75
N GLU A 19 -0.62 2.38 5.51
CA GLU A 19 0.31 1.64 6.35
C GLU A 19 -0.42 0.81 7.41
N ALA A 20 -1.43 1.39 8.07
CA ALA A 20 -2.24 0.68 9.06
C ALA A 20 -3.01 -0.49 8.43
N ALA A 21 -3.55 -0.32 7.22
CA ALA A 21 -4.25 -1.38 6.51
C ALA A 21 -3.31 -2.55 6.16
N ILE A 22 -2.10 -2.25 5.68
CA ILE A 22 -1.10 -3.27 5.35
C ILE A 22 -0.58 -3.97 6.61
N VAL A 23 -0.27 -3.24 7.68
CA VAL A 23 0.19 -3.83 8.96
C VAL A 23 -0.91 -4.69 9.61
N GLY A 24 -2.17 -4.32 9.43
CA GLY A 24 -3.33 -5.12 9.84
C GLY A 24 -3.46 -6.43 9.05
N LEU A 25 -3.02 -6.45 7.79
CA LEU A 25 -2.99 -7.64 6.93
C LEU A 25 -1.76 -8.50 7.20
N ASP A 26 -0.59 -7.88 7.31
CA ASP A 26 0.70 -8.49 7.60
C ASP A 26 1.53 -7.56 8.49
N SER A 27 1.62 -7.91 9.77
CA SER A 27 2.35 -7.11 10.75
C SER A 27 3.87 -7.15 10.58
N ALA A 28 4.40 -8.05 9.73
CA ALA A 28 5.82 -8.10 9.38
C ALA A 28 6.14 -7.33 8.09
N ALA A 29 5.14 -6.74 7.42
CA ALA A 29 5.33 -6.01 6.18
C ALA A 29 6.21 -4.76 6.39
N LYS A 30 7.16 -4.54 5.49
CA LYS A 30 7.90 -3.28 5.39
C LYS A 30 7.30 -2.44 4.28
N ILE A 31 7.04 -1.17 4.58
CA ILE A 31 6.30 -0.26 3.71
C ILE A 31 7.15 0.98 3.48
N GLU A 32 7.32 1.34 2.22
CA GLU A 32 8.02 2.54 1.78
C GLU A 32 7.09 3.29 0.84
N ALA A 33 6.67 4.49 1.22
CA ALA A 33 5.74 5.30 0.45
C ALA A 33 6.45 6.51 -0.16
N ASP A 34 6.35 6.66 -1.47
CA ASP A 34 6.77 7.83 -2.22
C ASP A 34 5.52 8.64 -2.60
N LEU A 35 5.33 9.78 -1.94
CA LEU A 35 4.19 10.67 -2.18
C LEU A 35 4.36 11.48 -3.48
N ASP A 36 5.59 11.77 -3.90
CA ASP A 36 5.85 12.52 -5.14
C ASP A 36 5.55 11.66 -6.38
N GLN A 37 5.86 10.36 -6.30
CA GLN A 37 5.59 9.41 -7.38
C GLN A 37 4.24 8.71 -7.25
N HIS A 38 3.54 8.87 -6.12
CA HIS A 38 2.35 8.09 -5.76
C HIS A 38 2.60 6.58 -5.82
N VAL A 39 3.79 6.14 -5.36
CA VAL A 39 4.22 4.75 -5.38
C VAL A 39 4.39 4.22 -3.97
N LEU A 40 3.89 3.01 -3.74
CA LEU A 40 4.01 2.28 -2.50
C LEU A 40 4.83 1.00 -2.74
N ALA A 41 6.01 0.92 -2.14
CA ALA A 41 6.81 -0.30 -2.11
C ALA A 41 6.51 -1.10 -0.83
N VAL A 42 6.12 -2.36 -1.00
CA VAL A 42 5.77 -3.26 0.09
C VAL A 42 6.64 -4.50 0.01
N THR A 43 7.32 -4.82 1.12
CA THR A 43 8.01 -6.09 1.29
C THR A 43 7.23 -6.93 2.29
N SER A 44 6.54 -7.93 1.78
CA SER A 44 5.66 -8.84 2.51
C SER A 44 5.66 -10.21 1.81
N THR A 45 5.23 -11.24 2.52
CA THR A 45 4.96 -12.58 1.94
C THR A 45 3.54 -12.71 1.40
N ILE A 46 2.72 -11.66 1.50
CA ILE A 46 1.33 -11.65 1.02
C ILE A 46 1.30 -11.54 -0.50
N ASP A 47 0.36 -12.28 -1.11
CA ASP A 47 0.07 -12.23 -2.54
C ASP A 47 -0.39 -10.85 -2.99
N THR A 48 0.06 -10.45 -4.18
CA THR A 48 -0.24 -9.16 -4.79
C THR A 48 -1.74 -8.89 -4.87
N GLU A 49 -2.54 -9.88 -5.28
CA GLU A 49 -4.00 -9.72 -5.41
C GLU A 49 -4.66 -9.42 -4.07
N LYS A 50 -4.20 -10.07 -2.99
CA LYS A 50 -4.70 -9.84 -1.64
C LYS A 50 -4.32 -8.46 -1.13
N MET A 51 -3.08 -8.03 -1.41
CA MET A 51 -2.62 -6.67 -1.11
C MET A 51 -3.47 -5.61 -1.80
N ILE A 52 -3.70 -5.76 -3.12
CA ILE A 52 -4.55 -4.85 -3.90
C ILE A 52 -5.99 -4.83 -3.36
N GLY A 53 -6.53 -6.01 -3.00
CA GLY A 53 -7.84 -6.13 -2.37
C GLY A 53 -7.94 -5.31 -1.09
N THR A 54 -7.00 -5.52 -0.15
CA THR A 54 -6.96 -4.79 1.12
C THR A 54 -6.80 -3.28 0.93
N LEU A 55 -5.94 -2.85 0.01
CA LEU A 55 -5.77 -1.43 -0.30
C LEU A 55 -7.05 -0.81 -0.86
N LYS A 56 -7.73 -1.52 -1.76
CA LYS A 56 -9.02 -1.10 -2.32
C LYS A 56 -10.11 -1.03 -1.24
N GLU A 57 -10.18 -2.00 -0.32
CA GLU A 57 -11.12 -1.99 0.81
C GLU A 57 -10.85 -0.82 1.77
N ALA A 58 -9.59 -0.42 1.93
CA ALA A 58 -9.20 0.77 2.67
C ALA A 58 -9.49 2.10 1.93
N GLY A 59 -10.04 2.04 0.71
CA GLY A 59 -10.36 3.21 -0.11
C GLY A 59 -9.20 3.71 -0.98
N TYR A 60 -8.13 2.93 -1.11
CA TYR A 60 -6.93 3.26 -1.88
C TYR A 60 -6.73 2.23 -3.00
N PRO A 61 -7.49 2.32 -4.11
CA PRO A 61 -7.29 1.41 -5.22
C PRO A 61 -5.85 1.50 -5.74
N ALA A 62 -5.22 0.33 -5.92
CA ALA A 62 -3.81 0.23 -6.26
C ALA A 62 -3.58 -0.78 -7.39
N THR A 63 -2.52 -0.57 -8.18
CA THR A 63 -2.11 -1.50 -9.24
C THR A 63 -0.63 -1.83 -9.13
N LEU A 64 -0.26 -3.09 -9.39
CA LEU A 64 1.15 -3.52 -9.40
C LEU A 64 1.90 -2.85 -10.55
N ILE A 65 3.11 -2.35 -10.26
CA ILE A 65 4.04 -1.73 -11.24
C ILE A 65 5.49 -2.20 -11.07
#